data_AF-A0A533TZV7-F1
#
_entry.id   AF-A0A533TZV7-F1
#
_cell.length_a   1.000
_cell.length_b   1.000
_cell.length_c   1.000
_cell.angle_alpha   90.00
_cell.angle_beta   90.00
_cell.angle_gamma   90.00
#
_symmetry.space_group_name_H-M   'P 1'
#
loop_
_entity.id
_entity.type
_entity.pdbx_description
1 polymer ?
#
loop_
_entity_poly.entity_id
_entity_poly.type
_entity_poly.pdbx_seq_one_letter_code
_entity_poly.pdbx_strand_id
1 'polypeptide(L)'
;MPDVFNIIYSVILASWKVLLDSAPFVLLGFFMSGLLKAFLPDDFVARHLSGSGVGSIFKGALLGVPIPLCSCGVLPAAAGLKKQGAGKGAVTSFLISTPETGKDAIAVTYALLDPLMAVVRPVVAVIMAIGTGIFVSFSERGKEGLDHSEHDTGNGHAQTCSSSCCTSHSVHEKRTVYEKFRGGMSFAFGDLLKDVAGWLFVGIMISGLISVFISTEIVERFFSNEFFSMILMFLFSVPLYVCATSSTPIVAALALKGLSPGAALVFLLAGPATNAASLPVISRILGKKATVVYLLSIVVISIISGLLVNDLYRYLGLDIKHWVSQAIHEEGGVIPVVSSVLLVALVIKSFLPAKRSCCDTGAHSHDGSHEGHNAKIHNEDHVHCECVK
;
A
#
# COMPACT_ATOMS: atom_id res chain seq x y z
N MET A 1 -36.93 -8.47 10.19
CA MET A 1 -35.77 -9.14 10.83
C MET A 1 -34.90 -9.97 9.87
N PRO A 2 -35.39 -10.69 8.84
CA PRO A 2 -34.50 -11.36 7.88
C PRO A 2 -33.57 -10.39 7.12
N ASP A 3 -33.99 -9.14 6.91
CA ASP A 3 -33.18 -8.14 6.17
C ASP A 3 -31.91 -7.71 6.94
N VAL A 4 -31.99 -7.53 8.26
CA VAL A 4 -30.82 -7.11 9.06
C VAL A 4 -29.78 -8.22 9.15
N PHE A 5 -30.23 -9.47 9.32
CA PHE A 5 -29.32 -10.63 9.33
C PHE A 5 -28.64 -10.80 7.97
N ASN A 6 -29.38 -10.65 6.87
CA ASN A 6 -28.83 -10.69 5.51
C ASN A 6 -27.85 -9.54 5.24
N ILE A 7 -28.12 -8.33 5.74
CA ILE A 7 -27.19 -7.19 5.63
C ILE A 7 -25.92 -7.44 6.43
N ILE A 8 -26.02 -7.92 7.67
CA ILE A 8 -24.83 -8.23 8.49
C ILE A 8 -24.01 -9.35 7.82
N TYR A 9 -24.68 -10.40 7.35
CA TYR A 9 -24.03 -11.50 6.65
C TYR A 9 -23.33 -11.04 5.36
N SER A 10 -23.97 -10.18 4.56
CA SER A 10 -23.38 -9.64 3.33
C SER A 10 -22.19 -8.73 3.62
N VAL A 11 -22.25 -7.89 4.67
CA VAL A 11 -21.14 -7.04 5.09
C VAL A 11 -19.95 -7.88 5.59
N ILE A 12 -20.20 -8.94 6.37
CA ILE A 12 -19.14 -9.84 6.85
C ILE A 12 -18.50 -10.57 5.67
N LEU A 13 -19.28 -11.12 4.75
CA LEU A 13 -18.76 -11.78 3.55
C LEU A 13 -17.96 -10.83 2.65
N ALA A 14 -18.47 -9.61 2.43
CA ALA A 14 -17.78 -8.60 1.63
C ALA A 14 -16.44 -8.22 2.29
N SER A 15 -16.44 -7.99 3.61
CA SER A 15 -15.23 -7.68 4.36
C SER A 15 -14.23 -8.83 4.36
N TRP A 16 -14.71 -10.07 4.49
CA TRP A 16 -13.88 -11.28 4.43
C TRP A 16 -13.22 -11.43 3.06
N LYS A 17 -13.96 -11.15 1.98
CA LYS A 17 -13.43 -11.14 0.63
C LYS A 17 -12.35 -10.08 0.44
N VAL A 18 -12.59 -8.84 0.89
CA VAL A 18 -11.58 -7.77 0.85
C VAL A 18 -10.32 -8.16 1.63
N LEU A 19 -10.49 -8.79 2.80
CA LEU A 19 -9.36 -9.27 3.60
C LEU A 19 -8.58 -10.36 2.87
N LEU A 20 -9.24 -11.36 2.30
CA LEU A 20 -8.59 -12.44 1.55
C LEU A 20 -7.81 -11.90 0.35
N ASP A 21 -8.41 -10.98 -0.41
CA ASP A 21 -7.77 -10.37 -1.57
C ASP A 21 -6.55 -9.51 -1.16
N SER A 22 -6.62 -8.84 0.00
CA SER A 22 -5.57 -7.91 0.46
C SER A 22 -4.46 -8.58 1.28
N ALA A 23 -4.77 -9.69 1.98
CA ALA A 23 -3.86 -10.37 2.90
C ALA A 23 -2.47 -10.66 2.32
N PRO A 24 -2.32 -11.25 1.11
CA PRO A 24 -0.98 -11.53 0.57
C PRO A 24 -0.18 -10.25 0.33
N PHE A 25 -0.84 -9.19 -0.16
CA PHE A 25 -0.19 -7.90 -0.43
C PHE A 25 0.18 -7.14 0.84
N VAL A 26 -0.67 -7.19 1.86
CA VAL A 26 -0.42 -6.59 3.17
C VAL A 26 0.75 -7.29 3.85
N LEU A 27 0.77 -8.64 3.85
CA LEU A 27 1.90 -9.43 4.37
C LEU A 27 3.20 -9.11 3.63
N LEU A 28 3.15 -9.01 2.29
CA LEU A 28 4.29 -8.59 1.49
C LEU A 28 4.73 -7.15 1.81
N GLY A 29 3.79 -6.26 2.11
CA GLY A 29 4.05 -4.90 2.60
C GLY A 29 4.81 -4.88 3.92
N PHE A 30 4.36 -5.67 4.90
CA PHE A 30 5.08 -5.84 6.16
C PHE A 30 6.46 -6.44 5.93
N PHE A 31 6.56 -7.46 5.07
CA PHE A 31 7.85 -8.05 4.72
C PHE A 31 8.81 -7.04 4.10
N MET A 32 8.34 -6.26 3.13
CA MET A 32 9.13 -5.21 2.50
C MET A 32 9.47 -4.07 3.47
N SER A 33 8.61 -3.75 4.44
CA SER A 33 8.93 -2.80 5.51
C SER A 33 10.03 -3.33 6.43
N GLY A 34 10.03 -4.63 6.74
CA GLY A 34 11.09 -5.30 7.50
C GLY A 34 12.41 -5.34 6.73
N LEU A 35 12.35 -5.60 5.42
CA LEU A 35 13.48 -5.52 4.51
C LEU A 35 14.01 -4.08 4.44
N LEU A 36 13.13 -3.10 4.28
CA LEU A 36 13.47 -1.69 4.27
C LEU A 36 14.16 -1.31 5.59
N LYS A 37 13.67 -1.75 6.75
CA LYS A 37 14.34 -1.53 8.04
C LYS A 37 15.70 -2.24 8.15
N ALA A 38 15.85 -3.42 7.57
CA ALA A 38 17.10 -4.17 7.59
C ALA A 38 18.17 -3.56 6.66
N PHE A 39 17.75 -2.99 5.54
CA PHE A 39 18.62 -2.49 4.48
C PHE A 39 18.78 -0.95 4.45
N LEU A 40 17.79 -0.18 4.91
CA LEU A 40 17.93 1.26 5.15
C LEU A 40 18.39 1.49 6.59
N PRO A 41 19.63 1.94 6.81
CA PRO A 41 20.07 2.31 8.14
C PRO A 41 19.30 3.55 8.62
N ASP A 42 19.04 3.61 9.92
CA ASP A 42 18.33 4.73 10.54
C ASP A 42 19.03 6.06 10.27
N ASP A 43 20.36 6.07 10.15
CA ASP A 43 21.15 7.24 9.76
C ASP A 43 20.81 7.76 8.36
N PHE A 44 20.49 6.87 7.41
CA PHE A 44 20.13 7.28 6.05
C PHE A 44 18.79 8.00 6.06
N VAL A 45 17.80 7.42 6.75
CA VAL A 45 16.47 8.02 6.90
C VAL A 45 16.57 9.33 7.70
N ALA A 46 17.33 9.33 8.80
CA ALA A 46 17.56 10.50 9.63
C ALA A 46 18.31 11.63 8.88
N ARG A 47 19.14 11.34 7.89
CA ARG A 47 19.85 12.38 7.10
C ARG A 47 19.09 12.82 5.85
N HIS A 48 18.33 11.93 5.22
CA HIS A 48 17.70 12.21 3.91
C HIS A 48 16.21 12.50 3.99
N LEU A 49 15.52 11.97 5.00
CA LEU A 49 14.06 11.96 5.07
C LEU A 49 13.51 12.60 6.37
N SER A 50 14.31 12.95 7.37
CA SER A 50 13.83 13.47 8.67
C SER A 50 13.36 14.93 8.67
N GLY A 51 13.89 15.76 7.76
CA GLY A 51 13.61 17.20 7.76
C GLY A 51 12.21 17.56 7.25
N SER A 52 11.78 18.79 7.53
CA SER A 52 10.58 19.42 6.95
C SER A 52 10.86 20.16 5.63
N GLY A 53 12.11 20.10 5.13
CA GLY A 53 12.53 20.81 3.92
C GLY A 53 12.07 20.13 2.63
N VAL A 54 11.89 20.92 1.57
CA VAL A 54 11.48 20.46 0.22
C VAL A 54 12.40 19.35 -0.32
N GLY A 55 13.69 19.38 0.03
CA GLY A 55 14.64 18.34 -0.37
C GLY A 55 14.32 16.94 0.18
N SER A 56 13.77 16.83 1.40
CA SER A 56 13.35 15.54 1.97
C SER A 56 12.11 14.98 1.27
N ILE A 57 11.20 15.88 0.87
CA ILE A 57 9.97 15.56 0.15
C ILE A 57 10.31 15.02 -1.24
N PHE A 58 11.17 15.72 -1.97
CA PHE A 58 11.62 15.29 -3.30
C PHE A 58 12.34 13.94 -3.24
N LYS A 59 13.22 13.73 -2.26
CA LYS A 59 13.87 12.44 -2.02
C LYS A 59 12.85 11.34 -1.69
N GLY A 60 11.82 11.65 -0.90
CA GLY A 60 10.72 10.73 -0.60
C GLY A 60 9.95 10.31 -1.86
N ALA A 61 9.58 11.26 -2.72
CA ALA A 61 8.94 10.96 -4.00
C ALA A 61 9.82 10.06 -4.89
N LEU A 62 11.10 10.39 -5.01
CA LEU A 62 12.06 9.69 -5.86
C LEU A 62 12.35 8.27 -5.38
N LEU A 63 12.41 8.07 -4.05
CA LEU A 63 12.53 6.73 -3.46
C LEU A 63 11.27 5.88 -3.69
N GLY A 64 10.10 6.49 -3.84
CA GLY A 64 8.86 5.77 -4.15
C GLY A 64 8.82 5.21 -5.57
N VAL A 65 9.39 5.94 -6.56
CA VAL A 65 9.28 5.59 -7.99
C VAL A 65 9.74 4.16 -8.35
N PRO A 66 10.93 3.69 -7.92
CA PRO A 66 11.40 2.37 -8.32
C PRO A 66 10.80 1.24 -7.48
N ILE A 67 10.03 1.54 -6.43
CA ILE A 67 9.61 0.54 -5.45
C ILE A 67 8.30 -0.09 -5.91
N PRO A 68 8.27 -1.41 -6.17
CA PRO A 68 7.07 -2.11 -6.65
C PRO A 68 6.14 -2.45 -5.48
N LEU A 69 5.73 -1.44 -4.71
CA LEU A 69 4.74 -1.62 -3.66
C LEU A 69 3.38 -1.15 -4.16
N CYS A 70 2.42 -2.07 -4.15
CA CYS A 70 1.01 -1.73 -4.32
C CYS A 70 0.50 -0.88 -3.14
N SER A 71 -0.70 -0.29 -3.29
CA SER A 71 -1.34 0.54 -2.26
C SER A 71 -1.49 -0.16 -0.90
N CYS A 72 -1.62 -1.50 -0.88
CA CYS A 72 -1.69 -2.29 0.35
C CYS A 72 -0.32 -2.42 1.03
N GLY A 73 0.76 -2.46 0.24
CA GLY A 73 2.12 -2.67 0.74
C GLY A 73 2.88 -1.39 1.09
N VAL A 74 2.50 -0.26 0.48
CA VAL A 74 3.15 1.03 0.74
C VAL A 74 2.85 1.57 2.15
N LEU A 75 1.69 1.23 2.73
CA LEU A 75 1.28 1.70 4.06
C LEU A 75 2.24 1.22 5.17
N PRO A 76 2.52 -0.10 5.31
CA PRO A 76 3.51 -0.58 6.26
C PRO A 76 4.91 -0.01 6.01
N ALA A 77 5.33 0.13 4.75
CA ALA A 77 6.64 0.72 4.43
C ALA A 77 6.73 2.19 4.89
N ALA A 78 5.70 2.99 4.62
CA ALA A 78 5.61 4.37 5.05
C ALA A 78 5.53 4.53 6.58
N ALA A 79 4.78 3.65 7.24
CA ALA A 79 4.73 3.60 8.70
C ALA A 79 6.11 3.27 9.29
N GLY A 80 6.85 2.36 8.66
CA GLY A 80 8.23 2.03 9.00
C GLY A 80 9.16 3.24 8.87
N LEU A 81 9.14 3.92 7.72
CA LEU A 81 9.90 5.16 7.50
C LEU A 81 9.55 6.23 8.53
N LYS A 82 8.26 6.37 8.89
CA LYS A 82 7.83 7.33 9.90
C LYS A 82 8.39 7.00 11.28
N LYS A 83 8.35 5.72 11.69
CA LYS A 83 8.93 5.26 12.96
C LYS A 83 10.46 5.42 13.02
N GLN A 84 11.13 5.41 11.87
CA GLN A 84 12.57 5.69 11.76
C GLN A 84 12.90 7.20 11.76
N GLY A 85 11.90 8.06 11.98
CA GLY A 85 12.09 9.51 12.13
C GLY A 85 11.91 10.32 10.84
N ALA A 86 11.35 9.74 9.76
CA ALA A 86 11.04 10.52 8.57
C ALA A 86 10.01 11.63 8.84
N GLY A 87 10.18 12.78 8.18
CA GLY A 87 9.27 13.92 8.22
C GLY A 87 7.92 13.56 7.60
N LYS A 88 6.83 14.18 8.09
CA LYS A 88 5.47 13.88 7.61
C LYS A 88 5.31 14.14 6.10
N GLY A 89 5.92 15.22 5.59
CA GLY A 89 5.91 15.56 4.16
C GLY A 89 6.67 14.55 3.28
N ALA A 90 7.80 14.03 3.77
CA ALA A 90 8.55 12.99 3.04
C ALA A 90 7.76 11.67 2.99
N VAL A 91 7.12 11.31 4.10
CA VAL A 91 6.27 10.10 4.20
C VAL A 91 5.04 10.19 3.29
N THR A 92 4.36 11.35 3.22
CA THR A 92 3.20 11.51 2.32
C THR A 92 3.62 11.49 0.84
N SER A 93 4.76 12.10 0.52
CA SER A 93 5.29 12.07 -0.86
C SER A 93 5.63 10.64 -1.29
N PHE A 94 6.26 9.87 -0.42
CA PHE A 94 6.54 8.45 -0.63
C PHE A 94 5.25 7.63 -0.81
N LEU A 95 4.27 7.83 0.08
CA LEU A 95 2.97 7.14 0.05
C LEU A 95 2.22 7.32 -1.26
N ILE A 96 2.24 8.54 -1.82
CA ILE A 96 1.54 8.88 -3.07
C ILE A 96 2.32 8.38 -4.29
N SER A 97 3.64 8.62 -4.33
CA SER A 97 4.45 8.35 -5.52
C SER A 97 4.55 6.84 -5.84
N THR A 98 4.70 6.00 -4.81
CA THR A 98 5.00 4.56 -4.96
C THR A 98 3.93 3.77 -5.74
N PRO A 99 2.63 3.80 -5.37
CA PRO A 99 1.62 3.03 -6.08
C PRO A 99 1.25 3.60 -7.46
N GLU A 100 1.46 4.91 -7.70
CA GLU A 100 1.07 5.56 -8.96
C GLU A 100 2.12 5.47 -10.07
N THR A 101 3.39 5.42 -9.70
CA THR A 101 4.50 5.35 -10.66
C THR A 101 4.96 3.93 -10.94
N GLY A 102 4.30 2.94 -10.34
CA GLY A 102 4.58 1.53 -10.54
C GLY A 102 4.47 1.13 -12.02
N LYS A 103 5.45 0.32 -12.48
CA LYS A 103 5.48 -0.18 -13.86
C LYS A 103 4.19 -0.91 -14.25
N ASP A 104 3.60 -1.63 -13.31
CA ASP A 104 2.35 -2.37 -13.51
C ASP A 104 1.18 -1.41 -13.79
N ALA A 105 1.07 -0.33 -13.02
CA ALA A 105 0.03 0.68 -13.20
C ALA A 105 0.19 1.42 -14.53
N ILE A 106 1.42 1.75 -14.92
CA ILE A 106 1.71 2.40 -16.21
C ILE A 106 1.39 1.46 -17.38
N ALA A 107 1.80 0.20 -17.30
CA ALA A 107 1.54 -0.80 -18.34
C ALA A 107 0.04 -1.03 -18.54
N VAL A 108 -0.72 -1.15 -17.46
CA VAL A 108 -2.17 -1.33 -17.50
C VAL A 108 -2.87 -0.06 -18.00
N THR A 109 -2.40 1.12 -17.62
CA THR A 109 -2.91 2.41 -18.13
C THR A 109 -2.69 2.52 -19.64
N TYR A 110 -1.50 2.16 -20.12
CA TYR A 110 -1.16 2.16 -21.54
C TYR A 110 -2.04 1.19 -22.34
N ALA A 111 -2.28 -0.01 -21.78
CA ALA A 111 -3.08 -1.03 -22.43
C ALA A 111 -4.56 -0.64 -22.54
N LEU A 112 -5.15 -0.09 -21.46
CA LEU A 112 -6.60 0.09 -21.36
C LEU A 112 -7.13 1.48 -21.67
N LEU A 113 -6.34 2.55 -21.44
CA LEU A 113 -6.81 3.92 -21.59
C LEU A 113 -6.26 4.55 -22.85
N ASP A 114 -4.98 4.93 -22.83
CA ASP A 114 -4.25 5.47 -23.97
C ASP A 114 -2.78 5.78 -23.57
N PRO A 115 -1.86 5.95 -24.56
CA PRO A 115 -0.45 6.25 -24.30
C PRO A 115 -0.21 7.61 -23.64
N LEU A 116 -1.06 8.60 -23.90
CA LEU A 116 -0.91 9.94 -23.33
C LEU A 116 -1.22 9.91 -21.83
N MET A 117 -2.32 9.27 -21.42
CA MET A 117 -2.67 9.05 -20.02
C MET A 117 -1.62 8.21 -19.30
N ALA A 118 -1.02 7.22 -19.97
CA ALA A 118 0.05 6.40 -19.38
C ALA A 118 1.30 7.20 -18.98
N VAL A 119 1.57 8.33 -19.65
CA VAL A 119 2.67 9.25 -19.30
C VAL A 119 2.20 10.34 -18.35
N VAL A 120 1.03 10.92 -18.59
CA VAL A 120 0.47 12.00 -17.78
C VAL A 120 0.24 11.54 -16.34
N ARG A 121 -0.30 10.34 -16.13
CA ARG A 121 -0.59 9.78 -14.81
C ARG A 121 0.62 9.78 -13.87
N PRO A 122 1.76 9.13 -14.19
CA PRO A 122 2.93 9.13 -13.30
C PRO A 122 3.55 10.51 -13.13
N VAL A 123 3.53 11.37 -14.16
CA VAL A 123 4.06 12.75 -14.05
C VAL A 123 3.22 13.56 -13.06
N VAL A 124 1.89 13.55 -13.21
CA VAL A 124 0.98 14.24 -12.30
C VAL A 124 1.05 13.64 -10.90
N ALA A 125 1.19 12.32 -10.77
CA ALA A 125 1.33 11.68 -9.47
C ALA A 125 2.57 12.15 -8.70
N VAL A 126 3.72 12.29 -9.38
CA VAL A 126 4.94 12.84 -8.76
C VAL A 126 4.75 14.30 -8.36
N ILE A 127 4.11 15.11 -9.21
CA ILE A 127 3.80 16.51 -8.89
C ILE A 127 2.85 16.59 -7.68
N MET A 128 1.83 15.74 -7.64
CA MET A 128 0.89 15.62 -6.53
C MET A 128 1.57 15.16 -5.25
N ALA A 129 2.47 14.18 -5.34
CA ALA A 129 3.26 13.70 -4.20
C ALA A 129 4.14 14.80 -3.61
N ILE A 130 4.81 15.58 -4.44
CA ILE A 130 5.66 16.70 -3.99
C ILE A 130 4.79 17.81 -3.43
N GLY A 131 3.74 18.23 -4.15
CA GLY A 131 2.82 19.29 -3.72
C GLY A 131 2.17 18.96 -2.39
N THR A 132 1.60 17.76 -2.25
CA THR A 132 0.98 17.28 -1.00
C THR A 132 2.00 17.18 0.13
N GLY A 133 3.21 16.70 -0.16
CA GLY A 133 4.31 16.70 0.81
C GLY A 133 4.65 18.09 1.33
N ILE A 134 4.68 19.10 0.45
CA ILE A 134 4.96 20.49 0.81
C ILE A 134 3.81 21.07 1.65
N PHE A 135 2.55 20.89 1.24
CA PHE A 135 1.39 21.36 1.99
C PHE A 135 1.33 20.75 3.40
N VAL A 136 1.54 19.44 3.51
CA VAL A 136 1.57 18.73 4.80
C VAL A 136 2.75 19.20 5.67
N SER A 137 3.93 19.41 5.08
CA SER A 137 5.10 19.92 5.81
C SER A 137 4.90 21.36 6.30
N PHE A 138 4.30 22.21 5.47
CA PHE A 138 4.03 23.60 5.81
C PHE A 138 3.00 23.73 6.95
N SER A 139 1.97 22.89 6.94
CA SER A 139 0.97 22.85 8.02
C SER A 139 1.56 22.49 9.39
N GLU A 140 2.73 21.86 9.43
CA GLU A 140 3.41 21.46 10.66
C GLU A 140 4.42 22.52 11.11
N ARG A 141 5.11 23.17 10.18
CA ARG A 141 6.02 24.30 10.47
C ARG A 141 5.37 25.45 11.23
N GLY A 142 4.08 25.70 11.03
CA GLY A 142 3.33 26.72 11.76
C GLY A 142 3.21 26.48 13.27
N LYS A 143 3.61 25.31 13.78
CA LYS A 143 3.61 24.94 15.20
C LYS A 143 4.99 24.72 15.82
N GLU A 144 6.04 24.56 14.99
CA GLU A 144 7.42 24.34 15.43
C GLU A 144 8.10 25.63 15.97
N GLY A 145 7.34 26.72 16.15
CA GLY A 145 7.80 27.92 16.84
C GLY A 145 7.52 27.97 18.35
N LEU A 146 6.85 26.96 18.95
CA LEU A 146 6.40 27.03 20.35
C LEU A 146 6.50 25.73 21.18
N ASP A 147 7.15 24.67 20.70
CA ASP A 147 7.52 23.55 21.58
C ASP A 147 8.79 22.86 21.08
N HIS A 148 9.77 22.76 21.97
CA HIS A 148 11.18 22.47 21.75
C HIS A 148 11.51 21.14 21.05
N SER A 149 12.61 21.16 20.29
CA SER A 149 13.90 20.59 20.73
C SER A 149 14.94 20.86 19.64
N GLU A 150 15.81 21.87 19.79
CA GLU A 150 17.07 21.72 20.53
C GLU A 150 17.68 20.34 20.30
N HIS A 151 18.57 20.29 19.31
CA HIS A 151 19.63 19.31 19.31
C HIS A 151 20.63 19.76 20.37
N ASP A 152 20.25 19.60 21.64
CA ASP A 152 21.09 19.91 22.77
C ASP A 152 22.18 18.83 22.85
N THR A 153 23.38 19.22 22.44
CA THR A 153 24.63 18.63 22.88
C THR A 153 24.68 18.72 24.41
N GLY A 154 24.10 17.72 25.09
CA GLY A 154 24.07 17.65 26.53
C GLY A 154 25.47 17.67 27.12
N ASN A 155 25.87 18.84 27.63
CA ASN A 155 27.05 19.00 28.48
C ASN A 155 26.67 19.80 29.73
N GLY A 156 26.38 19.06 30.80
CA GLY A 156 26.72 19.41 32.19
C GLY A 156 25.79 20.35 32.97
N HIS A 157 25.00 19.80 33.89
CA HIS A 157 25.28 19.89 35.33
C HIS A 157 24.26 19.12 36.19
N ALA A 158 24.68 17.96 36.72
CA ALA A 158 24.31 17.51 38.06
C ALA A 158 25.51 16.71 38.61
N GLN A 159 26.00 17.16 39.77
CA GLN A 159 27.27 16.76 40.38
C GLN A 159 27.31 15.30 40.86
N THR A 160 28.56 14.80 40.91
CA THR A 160 29.12 13.76 41.79
C THR A 160 29.10 12.32 41.28
N CYS A 161 30.21 11.89 40.67
CA CYS A 161 31.10 10.86 41.23
C CYS A 161 32.38 10.70 40.39
N SER A 162 33.45 10.42 41.10
CA SER A 162 34.86 10.53 40.74
C SER A 162 35.35 9.55 39.65
N SER A 163 36.28 10.04 38.83
CA SER A 163 37.43 9.33 38.23
C SER A 163 37.29 7.84 37.91
N SER A 164 37.17 7.49 36.62
CA SER A 164 38.06 6.55 35.91
C SER A 164 37.53 6.25 34.50
N CYS A 165 38.36 6.48 33.48
CA CYS A 165 38.38 5.85 32.16
C CYS A 165 37.04 5.47 31.49
N CYS A 166 36.43 6.39 30.73
CA CYS A 166 35.42 6.06 29.72
C CYS A 166 36.03 6.16 28.32
N THR A 167 36.70 5.10 27.88
CA THR A 167 36.95 4.88 26.46
C THR A 167 35.65 4.40 25.84
N SER A 168 34.80 5.34 25.42
CA SER A 168 33.61 5.05 24.63
C SER A 168 34.02 4.68 23.21
N HIS A 169 34.54 3.45 23.05
CA HIS A 169 34.53 2.79 21.75
C HIS A 169 33.07 2.56 21.38
N SER A 170 32.54 3.36 20.46
CA SER A 170 31.37 2.97 19.68
C SER A 170 31.79 1.79 18.82
N VAL A 171 31.68 0.59 19.38
CA VAL A 171 31.77 -0.65 18.63
C VAL A 171 30.60 -0.61 17.66
N HIS A 172 30.85 -0.19 16.42
CA HIS A 172 30.05 -0.58 15.27
C HIS A 172 30.17 -2.10 15.16
N GLU A 173 29.44 -2.79 16.04
CA GLU A 173 29.36 -4.23 16.03
C GLU A 173 28.77 -4.58 14.67
N LYS A 174 29.56 -5.27 13.85
CA LYS A 174 29.16 -5.73 12.52
C LYS A 174 28.05 -6.75 12.74
N ARG A 175 26.83 -6.28 13.01
CA ARG A 175 25.65 -7.14 13.10
C ARG A 175 25.60 -7.93 11.81
N THR A 176 25.60 -9.25 11.99
CA THR A 176 25.58 -10.18 10.87
C THR A 176 24.36 -9.87 10.02
N VAL A 177 24.43 -10.03 8.69
CA VAL A 177 23.30 -9.76 7.78
C VAL A 177 22.02 -10.46 8.27
N TYR A 178 22.19 -11.64 8.87
CA TYR A 178 21.13 -12.39 9.53
C TYR A 178 20.48 -11.67 10.73
N GLU A 179 21.27 -11.03 11.59
CA GLU A 179 20.75 -10.28 12.75
C GLU A 179 20.05 -8.99 12.32
N LYS A 180 20.53 -8.32 11.27
CA LYS A 180 19.86 -7.16 10.67
C LYS A 180 18.52 -7.56 10.06
N PHE A 181 18.50 -8.66 9.30
CA PHE A 181 17.27 -9.20 8.72
C PHE A 181 16.28 -9.63 9.82
N ARG A 182 16.72 -10.38 10.83
CA ARG A 182 15.89 -10.80 11.96
C ARG A 182 15.33 -9.61 12.74
N GLY A 183 16.15 -8.57 12.96
CA GLY A 183 15.73 -7.33 13.60
C GLY A 183 14.66 -6.58 12.79
N GLY A 184 14.87 -6.43 11.48
CA GLY A 184 13.89 -5.81 10.58
C GLY A 184 12.58 -6.60 10.51
N MET A 185 12.65 -7.92 10.47
CA MET A 185 11.47 -8.79 10.42
C MET A 185 10.67 -8.79 11.73
N SER A 186 11.37 -8.79 12.87
CA SER A 186 10.76 -8.65 14.19
C SER A 186 10.09 -7.29 14.36
N PHE A 187 10.68 -6.22 13.82
CA PHE A 187 10.06 -4.90 13.83
C PHE A 187 8.78 -4.86 12.96
N ALA A 188 8.82 -5.45 11.76
CA ALA A 188 7.69 -5.46 10.85
C ALA A 188 6.49 -6.28 11.35
N PHE A 189 6.71 -7.53 11.74
CA PHE A 189 5.62 -8.41 12.21
C PHE A 189 5.31 -8.26 13.71
N GLY A 190 6.18 -7.61 14.48
CA GLY A 190 5.96 -7.29 15.88
C GLY A 190 5.37 -5.90 16.04
N ASP A 191 6.23 -4.89 16.14
CA ASP A 191 5.85 -3.53 16.55
C ASP A 191 4.96 -2.84 15.52
N LEU A 192 5.25 -3.00 14.23
CA LEU A 192 4.50 -2.35 13.17
C LEU A 192 3.12 -2.98 12.98
N LEU A 193 3.05 -4.31 12.94
CA LEU A 193 1.78 -5.02 12.83
C LEU A 193 0.87 -4.71 14.02
N LYS A 194 1.37 -4.72 15.26
CA LYS A 194 0.58 -4.38 16.45
C LYS A 194 -0.01 -2.98 16.39
N ASP A 195 0.74 -2.01 15.87
CA ASP A 195 0.27 -0.62 15.78
C ASP A 195 -0.74 -0.37 14.67
N VAL A 196 -0.66 -1.14 13.58
CA VAL A 196 -1.48 -0.94 12.37
C VAL A 196 -2.69 -1.87 12.33
N ALA A 197 -2.59 -3.10 12.84
CA ALA A 197 -3.61 -4.15 12.67
C ALA A 197 -5.01 -3.73 13.14
N GLY A 198 -5.13 -3.09 14.30
CA GLY A 198 -6.44 -2.66 14.82
C GLY A 198 -7.14 -1.65 13.92
N TRP A 199 -6.38 -0.69 13.35
CA TRP A 199 -6.95 0.30 12.43
C TRP A 199 -7.19 -0.26 11.04
N LEU A 200 -6.33 -1.16 10.57
CA LEU A 200 -6.52 -1.87 9.32
C LEU A 200 -7.80 -2.71 9.37
N PHE A 201 -8.06 -3.39 10.48
CA PHE A 201 -9.31 -4.14 10.70
C PHE A 201 -10.55 -3.24 10.62
N VAL A 202 -10.54 -2.09 11.31
CA VAL A 202 -11.62 -1.10 11.23
C VAL A 202 -11.80 -0.61 9.78
N GLY A 203 -10.70 -0.34 9.09
CA GLY A 203 -10.70 0.05 7.69
C GLY A 203 -11.37 -0.97 6.76
N ILE A 204 -11.08 -2.25 6.92
CA ILE A 204 -11.67 -3.35 6.13
C ILE A 204 -13.17 -3.48 6.42
N MET A 205 -13.58 -3.38 7.70
CA MET A 205 -15.01 -3.40 8.06
C MET A 205 -15.78 -2.25 7.42
N ILE A 206 -15.20 -1.04 7.45
CA ILE A 206 -15.81 0.14 6.80
C ILE A 206 -15.88 -0.08 5.28
N SER A 207 -14.85 -0.62 4.65
CA SER A 207 -14.85 -0.93 3.21
C SER A 207 -15.93 -1.93 2.82
N GLY A 208 -16.12 -2.99 3.60
CA GLY A 208 -17.17 -3.99 3.36
C GLY A 208 -18.57 -3.40 3.50
N LEU A 209 -18.77 -2.53 4.50
CA LEU A 209 -20.03 -1.80 4.67
C LEU A 209 -20.31 -0.90 3.47
N ILE A 210 -19.35 -0.07 3.07
CA ILE A 210 -19.48 0.84 1.93
C ILE A 210 -19.80 0.10 0.63
N SER A 211 -19.15 -1.04 0.39
CA SER A 211 -19.32 -1.82 -0.84
C SER A 211 -20.75 -2.34 -1.03
N VAL A 212 -21.50 -2.53 0.07
CA VAL A 212 -22.92 -2.95 0.02
C VAL A 212 -23.85 -1.77 -0.30
N PHE A 213 -23.47 -0.55 0.05
CA PHE A 213 -24.33 0.64 -0.10
C PHE A 213 -24.08 1.44 -1.38
N ILE A 214 -23.02 1.17 -2.14
CA ILE A 214 -22.66 1.96 -3.31
C ILE A 214 -23.28 1.36 -4.59
N SER A 215 -24.34 1.99 -5.11
CA SER A 215 -24.91 1.64 -6.42
C SER A 215 -24.23 2.43 -7.53
N THR A 216 -23.67 1.73 -8.52
CA THR A 216 -23.02 2.30 -9.72
C THR A 216 -23.99 3.06 -10.64
N GLU A 217 -25.29 2.95 -10.41
CA GLU A 217 -26.35 3.59 -11.22
C GLU A 217 -26.44 5.12 -10.99
N ILE A 218 -25.98 5.61 -9.83
CA ILE A 218 -26.04 7.04 -9.48
C ILE A 218 -25.03 7.86 -10.31
N VAL A 219 -23.93 7.22 -10.74
CA VAL A 219 -22.82 7.88 -11.44
C VAL A 219 -23.23 8.32 -12.84
N GLU A 220 -24.09 7.55 -13.52
CA GLU A 220 -24.43 7.77 -14.93
C GLU A 220 -25.37 8.96 -15.16
N ARG A 221 -26.12 9.41 -14.15
CA ARG A 221 -27.05 10.56 -14.26
C ARG A 221 -26.40 11.94 -14.13
N PHE A 222 -25.12 12.01 -13.73
CA PHE A 222 -24.50 13.27 -13.28
C PHE A 222 -23.38 13.82 -14.20
N PHE A 223 -23.14 13.23 -15.37
CA PHE A 223 -22.07 13.64 -16.30
C PHE A 223 -22.33 14.92 -17.12
N SER A 224 -23.23 15.80 -16.70
CA SER A 224 -23.57 17.00 -17.49
C SER A 224 -22.50 18.12 -17.45
N ASN A 225 -21.66 18.16 -16.43
CA ASN A 225 -20.61 19.16 -16.27
C ASN A 225 -19.28 18.50 -15.90
N GLU A 226 -18.20 18.85 -16.60
CA GLU A 226 -16.88 18.24 -16.43
C GLU A 226 -16.29 18.47 -15.04
N PHE A 227 -16.46 19.66 -14.48
CA PHE A 227 -15.97 19.97 -13.14
C PHE A 227 -16.72 19.17 -12.07
N PHE A 228 -18.04 19.08 -12.20
CA PHE A 228 -18.86 18.29 -11.30
C PHE A 228 -18.53 16.79 -11.40
N SER A 229 -18.24 16.31 -12.60
CA SER A 229 -17.80 14.93 -12.85
C SER A 229 -16.50 14.61 -12.10
N MET A 230 -15.54 15.55 -12.05
CA MET A 230 -14.30 15.34 -11.29
C MET A 230 -14.53 15.22 -9.78
N ILE A 231 -15.33 16.12 -9.20
CA ILE A 231 -15.68 16.06 -7.77
C ILE A 231 -16.42 14.77 -7.45
N LEU A 232 -17.38 14.40 -8.31
CA LEU A 232 -18.14 13.18 -8.15
C LEU A 232 -17.23 11.95 -8.18
N MET A 233 -16.30 11.88 -9.16
CA MET A 233 -15.34 10.77 -9.26
C MET A 233 -14.41 10.70 -8.06
N PHE A 234 -13.92 11.84 -7.56
CA PHE A 234 -13.15 11.85 -6.31
C PHE A 234 -13.98 11.30 -5.14
N LEU A 235 -15.24 11.74 -5.01
CA LEU A 235 -16.11 11.32 -3.92
C LEU A 235 -16.44 9.83 -3.98
N PHE A 236 -16.58 9.25 -5.17
CA PHE A 236 -16.72 7.80 -5.35
C PHE A 236 -15.41 7.05 -5.13
N SER A 237 -14.28 7.70 -5.35
CA SER A 237 -12.96 7.08 -5.18
C SER A 237 -12.59 6.84 -3.72
N VAL A 238 -12.90 7.79 -2.81
CA VAL A 238 -12.53 7.70 -1.38
C VAL A 238 -13.12 6.46 -0.67
N PRO A 239 -14.39 6.08 -0.90
CA PRO A 239 -14.98 4.90 -0.28
C PRO A 239 -14.50 3.58 -0.90
N LEU A 240 -14.14 3.60 -2.19
CA LEU A 240 -13.80 2.39 -2.94
C LEU A 240 -12.36 1.93 -2.62
N TYR A 241 -12.25 0.71 -2.09
CA TYR A 241 -10.95 0.08 -1.86
C TYR A 241 -10.40 -0.51 -3.16
N VAL A 242 -9.68 0.31 -3.93
CA VAL A 242 -9.18 -0.08 -5.25
C VAL A 242 -7.72 0.37 -5.39
N CYS A 243 -6.85 -0.54 -5.83
CA CYS A 243 -5.46 -0.22 -6.13
C CYS A 243 -5.30 0.42 -7.51
N ALA A 244 -4.12 0.98 -7.79
CA ALA A 244 -3.83 1.70 -9.05
C ALA A 244 -4.11 0.86 -10.30
N THR A 245 -3.85 -0.44 -10.22
CA THR A 245 -4.11 -1.40 -11.31
C THR A 245 -5.60 -1.67 -11.46
N SER A 246 -6.31 -1.97 -10.38
CA SER A 246 -7.74 -2.30 -10.42
C SER A 246 -8.64 -1.10 -10.72
N SER A 247 -8.18 0.14 -10.48
CA SER A 247 -8.95 1.35 -10.80
C SER A 247 -8.96 1.66 -12.29
N THR A 248 -7.97 1.14 -13.03
CA THR A 248 -7.79 1.43 -14.46
C THR A 248 -8.89 0.79 -15.33
N PRO A 249 -9.23 -0.51 -15.19
CA PRO A 249 -10.38 -1.10 -15.91
C PRO A 249 -11.71 -0.42 -15.60
N ILE A 250 -11.92 -0.02 -14.33
CA ILE A 250 -13.15 0.68 -13.92
C ILE A 250 -13.28 2.01 -14.68
N VAL A 251 -12.19 2.76 -14.75
CA VAL A 251 -12.15 4.04 -15.47
C VAL A 251 -12.28 3.85 -16.97
N ALA A 252 -11.64 2.82 -17.55
CA ALA A 252 -11.79 2.51 -18.97
C ALA A 252 -13.26 2.21 -19.33
N ALA A 253 -13.95 1.40 -18.53
CA ALA A 253 -15.38 1.11 -18.71
C ALA A 253 -16.26 2.38 -18.61
N LEU A 254 -15.93 3.30 -17.69
CA LEU A 254 -16.64 4.58 -17.56
C LEU A 254 -16.28 5.57 -18.68
N ALA A 255 -15.07 5.53 -19.22
CA ALA A 255 -14.65 6.35 -20.35
C ALA A 255 -15.46 6.02 -21.61
N LEU A 256 -15.76 4.74 -21.86
CA LEU A 256 -16.68 4.34 -22.92
C LEU A 256 -18.09 4.92 -22.73
N LYS A 257 -18.54 5.08 -21.48
CA LYS A 257 -19.81 5.72 -21.13
C LYS A 257 -19.79 7.24 -21.20
N GLY A 258 -18.66 7.85 -21.60
CA GLY A 258 -18.54 9.29 -21.78
C GLY A 258 -17.89 10.05 -20.62
N LEU A 259 -17.21 9.37 -19.71
CA LEU A 259 -16.40 10.01 -18.68
C LEU A 259 -15.28 10.87 -19.32
N SER A 260 -15.10 12.09 -18.84
CA SER A 260 -14.04 12.97 -19.32
C SER A 260 -12.63 12.47 -18.91
N PRO A 261 -11.58 12.70 -19.73
CA PRO A 261 -10.20 12.32 -19.40
C PRO A 261 -9.70 12.87 -18.05
N GLY A 262 -10.10 14.08 -17.70
CA GLY A 262 -9.76 14.70 -16.42
C GLY A 262 -10.43 14.01 -15.24
N ALA A 263 -11.70 13.64 -15.35
CA ALA A 263 -12.40 12.89 -14.30
C ALA A 263 -11.85 11.46 -14.15
N ALA A 264 -11.44 10.84 -15.25
CA ALA A 264 -10.66 9.60 -15.25
C ALA A 264 -9.37 9.76 -14.44
N LEU A 265 -8.54 10.76 -14.73
CA LEU A 265 -7.29 11.00 -14.00
C LEU A 265 -7.53 11.25 -12.50
N VAL A 266 -8.53 12.05 -12.14
CA VAL A 266 -8.87 12.33 -10.73
C VAL A 266 -9.17 11.05 -9.97
N PHE A 267 -9.97 10.14 -10.54
CA PHE A 267 -10.24 8.84 -9.94
C PHE A 267 -8.98 7.98 -9.81
N LEU A 268 -8.16 7.94 -10.86
CA LEU A 268 -6.93 7.14 -10.89
C LEU A 268 -5.89 7.58 -9.86
N LEU A 269 -5.78 8.89 -9.59
CA LEU A 269 -4.89 9.45 -8.57
C LEU A 269 -5.47 9.34 -7.16
N ALA A 270 -6.79 9.58 -7.02
CA ALA A 270 -7.44 9.59 -5.72
C ALA A 270 -7.59 8.19 -5.14
N GLY A 271 -7.90 7.16 -5.92
CA GLY A 271 -8.24 5.83 -5.38
C GLY A 271 -7.10 5.17 -4.62
N PRO A 272 -5.90 5.06 -5.21
CA PRO A 272 -4.77 4.44 -4.53
C PRO A 272 -4.25 5.29 -3.37
N ALA A 273 -4.39 6.62 -3.46
CA ALA A 273 -3.95 7.57 -2.44
C ALA A 273 -4.96 7.74 -1.29
N THR A 274 -6.25 7.51 -1.53
CA THR A 274 -7.35 7.75 -0.59
C THR A 274 -8.33 6.59 -0.66
N ASN A 275 -8.37 5.77 0.40
CA ASN A 275 -9.38 4.74 0.52
C ASN A 275 -9.84 4.60 1.97
N ALA A 276 -11.04 4.07 2.16
CA ALA A 276 -11.67 3.90 3.47
C ALA A 276 -10.80 3.10 4.46
N ALA A 277 -9.96 2.19 3.96
CA ALA A 277 -9.08 1.38 4.82
C ALA A 277 -7.74 2.05 5.15
N SER A 278 -7.24 2.94 4.28
CA SER A 278 -5.92 3.55 4.42
C SER A 278 -5.95 4.86 5.20
N LEU A 279 -6.98 5.69 5.02
CA LEU A 279 -7.14 6.97 5.73
C LEU A 279 -7.07 6.85 7.27
N PRO A 280 -7.66 5.81 7.88
CA PRO A 280 -7.57 5.62 9.33
C PRO A 280 -6.12 5.33 9.80
N VAL A 281 -5.38 4.51 9.04
CA VAL A 281 -3.97 4.19 9.30
C VAL A 281 -3.09 5.43 9.10
N ILE A 282 -3.29 6.17 8.01
CA ILE A 282 -2.59 7.42 7.70
C ILE A 282 -2.82 8.46 8.81
N SER A 283 -4.06 8.57 9.32
CA SER A 283 -4.42 9.44 10.44
C SER A 283 -3.65 9.13 11.71
N ARG A 284 -3.32 7.86 11.96
CA ARG A 284 -2.51 7.45 13.12
C ARG A 284 -1.03 7.74 12.91
N ILE A 285 -0.51 7.57 11.69
CA ILE A 285 0.92 7.77 11.37
C ILE A 285 1.29 9.26 11.32
N LEU A 286 0.44 10.09 10.70
CA LEU A 286 0.72 11.51 10.45
C LEU A 286 0.02 12.44 11.46
N GLY A 287 -1.08 11.97 12.07
CA GLY A 287 -1.99 12.79 12.87
C GLY A 287 -3.16 13.34 12.05
N LYS A 288 -4.26 13.66 12.75
CA LYS A 288 -5.53 14.09 12.13
C LYS A 288 -5.39 15.35 11.28
N LYS A 289 -4.65 16.37 11.76
CA LYS A 289 -4.46 17.64 11.04
C LYS A 289 -3.71 17.44 9.72
N ALA A 290 -2.57 16.76 9.77
CA ALA A 290 -1.78 16.42 8.58
C ALA A 290 -2.59 15.56 7.58
N THR A 291 -3.48 14.69 8.06
CA THR A 291 -4.32 13.86 7.20
C THR A 291 -5.43 14.64 6.50
N VAL A 292 -6.03 15.63 7.18
CA VAL A 292 -6.98 16.55 6.54
C VAL A 292 -6.28 17.38 5.46
N VAL A 293 -5.09 17.90 5.75
CA VAL A 293 -4.30 18.63 4.74
C VAL A 293 -3.92 17.72 3.58
N TYR A 294 -3.48 16.49 3.85
CA TYR A 294 -3.22 15.47 2.84
C TYR A 294 -4.42 15.25 1.92
N LEU A 295 -5.61 15.04 2.48
CA LEU A 295 -6.83 14.81 1.71
C LEU A 295 -7.21 16.03 0.87
N LEU A 296 -7.18 17.23 1.46
CA LEU A 296 -7.49 18.47 0.75
C LEU A 296 -6.49 18.77 -0.36
N SER A 297 -5.20 18.53 -0.14
CA SER A 297 -4.17 18.68 -1.18
C SER A 297 -4.41 17.75 -2.35
N ILE A 298 -4.77 16.48 -2.10
CA ILE A 298 -5.11 15.52 -3.16
C ILE A 298 -6.32 16.02 -3.95
N VAL A 299 -7.39 16.46 -3.29
CA VAL A 299 -8.58 17.02 -3.96
C VAL A 299 -8.20 18.18 -4.87
N VAL A 300 -7.49 19.17 -4.34
CA VAL A 300 -7.15 20.39 -5.09
C VAL A 300 -6.22 20.07 -6.26
N ILE A 301 -5.13 19.34 -6.01
CA ILE A 301 -4.13 19.06 -7.05
C ILE A 301 -4.69 18.13 -8.12
N SER A 302 -5.48 17.11 -7.74
CA SER A 302 -6.10 16.20 -8.71
C SER A 302 -7.10 16.92 -9.60
N ILE A 303 -7.97 17.79 -9.05
CA ILE A 303 -8.94 18.56 -9.84
C ILE A 303 -8.24 19.53 -10.78
N ILE A 304 -7.23 20.27 -10.30
CA ILE A 304 -6.44 21.18 -11.16
C ILE A 304 -5.79 20.39 -12.29
N SER A 305 -5.19 19.24 -11.98
CA SER A 305 -4.55 18.39 -12.99
C SER A 305 -5.58 17.79 -13.96
N GLY A 306 -6.76 17.42 -13.48
CA GLY A 306 -7.86 16.92 -14.31
C GLY A 306 -8.37 17.97 -15.30
N LEU A 307 -8.49 19.23 -14.87
CA LEU A 307 -8.82 20.35 -15.76
C LEU A 307 -7.74 20.56 -16.83
N LEU A 308 -6.46 20.57 -16.42
CA LEU A 308 -5.34 20.69 -17.35
C LEU A 308 -5.32 19.53 -18.37
N VAL A 309 -5.67 18.32 -17.94
CA VAL A 309 -5.77 17.16 -18.84
C VAL A 309 -6.94 17.32 -19.81
N ASN A 310 -8.12 17.76 -19.38
CA ASN A 310 -9.21 18.04 -20.31
C ASN A 310 -8.80 19.04 -21.38
N ASP A 311 -8.13 20.12 -20.99
CA ASP A 311 -7.67 21.14 -21.94
C ASP A 311 -6.57 20.60 -22.87
N LEU A 312 -5.67 19.78 -22.35
CA LEU A 312 -4.64 19.10 -23.15
C LEU A 312 -5.25 18.19 -24.21
N TYR A 313 -6.24 17.37 -23.84
CA TYR A 313 -6.94 16.47 -24.77
C TYR A 313 -7.71 17.24 -25.84
N ARG A 314 -8.38 18.34 -25.46
CA ARG A 314 -9.04 19.23 -26.42
C ARG A 314 -8.06 19.87 -27.38
N TYR A 315 -6.92 20.35 -26.89
CA TYR A 315 -5.88 20.97 -27.72
C TYR A 315 -5.30 19.98 -28.74
N LEU A 316 -5.09 18.73 -28.33
CA LEU A 316 -4.59 17.66 -29.20
C LEU A 316 -5.68 17.07 -30.12
N GLY A 317 -6.96 17.37 -29.88
CA GLY A 317 -8.09 16.78 -30.60
C GLY A 317 -8.19 15.26 -30.39
N LEU A 318 -7.68 14.74 -29.27
CA LEU A 318 -7.67 13.32 -28.95
C LEU A 318 -8.89 12.93 -28.13
N ASP A 319 -9.45 11.77 -28.44
CA ASP A 319 -10.60 11.20 -27.73
C ASP A 319 -10.20 9.85 -27.13
N ILE A 320 -10.28 9.71 -25.79
CA ILE A 320 -9.91 8.48 -25.07
C ILE A 320 -10.68 7.27 -25.60
N LYS A 321 -11.94 7.48 -26.04
CA LYS A 321 -12.85 6.41 -26.46
C LYS A 321 -12.32 5.56 -27.61
N HIS A 322 -11.57 6.16 -28.54
CA HIS A 322 -11.05 5.45 -29.70
C HIS A 322 -10.03 4.38 -29.28
N TRP A 323 -9.17 4.70 -28.33
CA TRP A 323 -8.15 3.76 -27.85
C TRP A 323 -8.78 2.69 -26.95
N VAL A 324 -9.64 3.09 -26.02
CA VAL A 324 -10.32 2.18 -25.10
C VAL A 324 -11.18 1.15 -25.84
N SER A 325 -11.90 1.55 -26.91
CA SER A 325 -12.72 0.62 -27.69
C SER A 325 -11.86 -0.41 -28.42
N GLN A 326 -10.71 -0.01 -28.96
CA GLN A 326 -9.77 -0.93 -29.59
C GLN A 326 -9.17 -1.92 -28.59
N ALA A 327 -8.81 -1.46 -27.38
CA ALA A 327 -8.28 -2.30 -26.32
C ALA A 327 -9.25 -3.41 -25.88
N ILE A 328 -10.57 -3.14 -25.91
CA ILE A 328 -11.60 -4.12 -25.53
C ILE A 328 -12.01 -5.03 -26.71
N HIS A 329 -11.88 -4.57 -27.95
CA HIS A 329 -12.18 -5.39 -29.14
C HIS A 329 -11.07 -6.39 -29.53
N GLU A 330 -9.84 -6.23 -29.02
CA GLU A 330 -8.78 -7.25 -29.15
C GLU A 330 -8.94 -8.46 -28.22
N GLU A 331 -10.03 -8.54 -27.43
CA GLU A 331 -10.35 -9.75 -26.65
C GLU A 331 -10.82 -10.95 -27.50
N GLY A 332 -10.99 -10.79 -28.82
CA GLY A 332 -11.18 -11.90 -29.74
C GLY A 332 -9.89 -12.62 -30.17
N GLY A 333 -8.72 -12.12 -29.76
CA GLY A 333 -7.43 -12.71 -30.09
C GLY A 333 -7.21 -14.05 -29.40
N VAL A 334 -6.52 -14.97 -30.07
CA VAL A 334 -6.14 -16.28 -29.50
C VAL A 334 -5.30 -16.13 -28.23
N ILE A 335 -4.55 -15.03 -28.11
CA ILE A 335 -3.59 -14.75 -27.03
C ILE A 335 -4.27 -14.49 -25.67
N PRO A 336 -5.25 -13.58 -25.51
CA PRO A 336 -5.96 -13.39 -24.25
C PRO A 336 -6.77 -14.63 -23.84
N VAL A 337 -7.38 -15.35 -24.78
CA VAL A 337 -8.08 -16.61 -24.49
C VAL A 337 -7.11 -17.67 -23.96
N VAL A 338 -5.98 -17.87 -24.63
CA VAL A 338 -4.94 -18.82 -24.18
C VAL A 338 -4.35 -18.40 -22.83
N SER A 339 -4.09 -17.10 -22.62
CA SER A 339 -3.58 -16.58 -21.36
C SER A 339 -4.58 -16.76 -20.21
N SER A 340 -5.87 -16.52 -20.45
CA SER A 340 -6.94 -16.72 -19.48
C SER A 340 -7.11 -18.20 -19.13
N VAL A 341 -7.11 -19.09 -20.13
CA VAL A 341 -7.17 -20.54 -19.93
C VAL A 341 -5.94 -21.05 -19.17
N LEU A 342 -4.74 -20.59 -19.54
CA LEU A 342 -3.49 -20.93 -18.85
C LEU A 342 -3.51 -20.45 -17.39
N LEU A 343 -3.98 -19.23 -17.15
CA LEU A 343 -4.08 -18.64 -15.82
C LEU A 343 -5.10 -19.38 -14.96
N VAL A 344 -6.27 -19.72 -15.52
CA VAL A 344 -7.26 -20.59 -14.86
C VAL A 344 -6.65 -21.95 -14.54
N ALA A 345 -5.90 -22.57 -15.46
CA ALA A 345 -5.23 -23.84 -15.22
C ALA A 345 -4.17 -23.76 -14.11
N LEU A 346 -3.39 -22.66 -14.06
CA LEU A 346 -2.41 -22.41 -13.00
C LEU A 346 -3.07 -22.16 -11.65
N VAL A 347 -4.17 -21.40 -11.62
CA VAL A 347 -4.96 -21.15 -10.41
C VAL A 347 -5.58 -22.45 -9.90
N ILE A 348 -6.19 -23.25 -10.77
CA ILE A 348 -6.70 -24.59 -10.42
C ILE A 348 -5.57 -25.45 -9.88
N LYS A 349 -4.41 -25.47 -10.53
CA LYS A 349 -3.22 -26.21 -10.04
C LYS A 349 -2.74 -25.72 -8.67
N SER A 350 -2.88 -24.43 -8.36
CA SER A 350 -2.55 -23.86 -7.06
C SER A 350 -3.54 -24.25 -5.96
N PHE A 351 -4.79 -24.55 -6.30
CA PHE A 351 -5.81 -25.05 -5.36
C PHE A 351 -5.84 -26.57 -5.25
N LEU A 352 -5.23 -27.30 -6.19
CA LEU A 352 -5.02 -28.72 -6.05
C LEU A 352 -3.98 -28.96 -4.94
N PRO A 353 -4.32 -29.75 -3.89
CA PRO A 353 -3.37 -30.04 -2.83
C PRO A 353 -2.13 -30.67 -3.46
N ALA A 354 -0.98 -30.04 -3.23
CA ALA A 354 0.30 -30.61 -3.63
C ALA A 354 0.35 -32.03 -3.08
N LYS A 355 0.31 -33.02 -3.97
CA LYS A 355 0.45 -34.44 -3.64
C LYS A 355 1.83 -34.57 -3.00
N ARG A 356 1.90 -34.44 -1.68
CA ARG A 356 3.13 -34.68 -0.92
C ARG A 356 3.50 -36.12 -1.24
N SER A 357 4.56 -36.27 -2.03
CA SER A 357 5.18 -37.57 -2.26
C SER A 357 5.88 -37.96 -0.96
N CYS A 358 5.10 -38.43 0.01
CA CYS A 358 5.60 -39.19 1.15
C CYS A 358 5.73 -40.64 0.68
N CYS A 359 6.87 -40.99 0.11
CA CYS A 359 7.38 -42.36 -0.01
C CYS A 359 8.89 -42.24 -0.22
N ASP A 360 9.66 -42.29 0.88
CA ASP A 360 10.73 -43.28 1.05
C ASP A 360 11.36 -43.11 2.44
N THR A 361 10.85 -43.87 3.39
CA THR A 361 11.63 -44.35 4.54
C THR A 361 11.61 -45.87 4.47
N GLY A 362 12.77 -46.48 4.24
CA GLY A 362 12.87 -47.93 4.31
C GLY A 362 14.13 -48.58 3.74
N ALA A 363 15.34 -48.13 4.10
CA ALA A 363 16.53 -48.98 4.07
C ALA A 363 17.66 -48.43 4.95
N HIS A 364 17.67 -48.77 6.23
CA HIS A 364 18.90 -48.90 6.99
C HIS A 364 18.91 -50.27 7.67
N SER A 365 19.95 -51.05 7.40
CA SER A 365 20.34 -52.26 8.13
C SER A 365 21.81 -52.10 8.50
N HIS A 366 22.22 -52.71 9.62
CA HIS A 366 23.44 -52.54 10.43
C HIS A 366 23.25 -51.52 11.56
N ASP A 367 23.45 -51.81 12.86
CA ASP A 367 23.97 -52.98 13.59
C ASP A 367 23.79 -52.69 15.12
N GLY A 368 23.78 -53.74 15.97
CA GLY A 368 24.04 -53.73 17.43
C GLY A 368 22.98 -53.09 18.36
N SER A 369 22.24 -53.82 19.21
CA SER A 369 22.60 -54.58 20.43
C SER A 369 22.35 -53.80 21.74
N HIS A 370 21.68 -54.49 22.68
CA HIS A 370 21.58 -54.29 24.14
C HIS A 370 20.48 -53.37 24.77
N GLU A 371 19.48 -54.08 25.33
CA GLU A 371 18.96 -54.03 26.71
C GLU A 371 18.54 -52.71 27.40
N GLY A 372 17.26 -52.67 27.81
CA GLY A 372 16.91 -52.49 29.22
C GLY A 372 16.21 -51.19 29.66
N HIS A 373 15.07 -51.38 30.36
CA HIS A 373 14.42 -50.48 31.35
C HIS A 373 13.50 -49.31 30.90
N ASN A 374 12.20 -49.65 30.87
CA ASN A 374 11.04 -49.02 31.55
C ASN A 374 11.23 -47.65 32.26
N ALA A 375 10.53 -46.59 31.80
CA ALA A 375 9.94 -45.53 32.64
C ALA A 375 9.02 -44.55 31.85
N LYS A 376 7.71 -44.83 31.94
CA LYS A 376 6.56 -43.91 32.17
C LYS A 376 6.78 -42.37 32.20
N ILE A 377 5.90 -41.62 31.48
CA ILE A 377 5.05 -40.45 31.88
C ILE A 377 4.97 -39.33 30.79
N HIS A 378 3.73 -39.13 30.28
CA HIS A 378 3.01 -37.88 29.91
C HIS A 378 3.74 -36.76 29.10
N ASN A 379 3.17 -36.03 28.13
CA ASN A 379 1.83 -35.76 27.63
C ASN A 379 1.99 -35.01 26.27
N GLU A 380 0.88 -34.72 25.58
CA GLU A 380 0.67 -33.66 24.55
C GLU A 380 0.59 -34.11 23.08
N ASP A 381 -0.65 -34.40 22.68
CA ASP A 381 -1.38 -33.79 21.54
C ASP A 381 -0.68 -33.75 20.18
N HIS A 382 -0.60 -34.92 19.54
CA HIS A 382 -0.45 -35.02 18.10
C HIS A 382 -1.81 -35.09 17.40
N VAL A 383 -2.08 -34.02 16.64
CA VAL A 383 -3.15 -33.85 15.66
C VAL A 383 -3.24 -35.08 14.74
N HIS A 384 -4.32 -35.84 14.87
CA HIS A 384 -4.72 -36.88 13.93
C HIS A 384 -5.03 -36.25 12.56
N CYS A 385 -4.27 -36.64 11.53
CA CYS A 385 -4.70 -36.53 10.15
C CYS A 385 -5.52 -37.79 9.81
N GLU A 386 -6.85 -37.65 9.72
CA GLU A 386 -7.70 -38.66 9.09
C GLU A 386 -7.56 -38.59 7.57
N CYS A 387 -7.07 -39.68 6.97
CA CYS A 387 -7.24 -39.96 5.54
C CYS A 387 -8.59 -40.67 5.36
N VAL A 388 -9.58 -39.97 4.81
CA VAL A 388 -10.81 -40.61 4.31
C VAL A 388 -10.48 -41.26 2.97
N LYS A 389 -10.85 -42.54 2.85
CA LYS A 389 -10.65 -43.43 1.70
C LYS A 389 -11.34 -42.95 0.42
#